data_AF-A0A7S0BEE1-F1
#
_entry.id   AF-A0A7S0BEE1-F1
#
_cell.length_a   1.000
_cell.length_b   1.000
_cell.length_c   1.000
_cell.angle_alpha   90.00
_cell.angle_beta   90.00
_cell.angle_gamma   90.00
#
_symmetry.space_group_name_H-M   'P 1'
#
loop_
_entity.id
_entity.type
_entity.pdbx_description
1 polymer ?
#
loop_
_entity_poly.entity_id
_entity_poly.type
_entity_poly.pdbx_seq_one_letter_code
_entity_poly.pdbx_strand_id
1 'polypeptide(L)'
;AHSVYSMVHAAIGGRRGLAPLHDASSLDRTFSKGRKGRPLAILVLDEMDTLVSRKQKVLYDLFEWTTKENSRMAIIGIANTMDLPERVLPRIASRLGLNRIIFAPYTSA
;
A
#
# COMPACT_ATOMS: atom_id res chain seq x y z
N ALA A 1 10.52 0.06 -7.78
CA ALA A 1 10.12 0.96 -6.69
C ALA A 1 9.49 2.20 -7.31
N HIS A 2 10.20 2.89 -8.20
CA HIS A 2 9.71 4.04 -8.98
C HIS A 2 8.33 3.85 -9.63
N SER A 3 8.01 2.66 -10.18
CA SER A 3 6.70 2.39 -10.79
C SER A 3 5.52 2.40 -9.81
N VAL A 4 5.72 1.99 -8.56
CA VAL A 4 4.62 1.93 -7.57
C VAL A 4 4.27 3.34 -7.10
N TYR A 5 5.29 4.15 -6.80
CA TYR A 5 5.09 5.54 -6.39
C TYR A 5 4.44 6.39 -7.50
N SER A 6 4.80 6.16 -8.77
CA SER A 6 4.16 6.87 -9.88
C SER A 6 2.70 6.47 -10.08
N MET A 7 2.35 5.19 -9.93
CA MET A 7 0.96 4.72 -9.97
C MET A 7 0.12 5.35 -8.85
N VAL A 8 0.66 5.35 -7.63
CA VAL A 8 0.00 5.98 -6.47
C VAL A 8 -0.19 7.48 -6.73
N HIS A 9 0.82 8.19 -7.21
CA HIS A 9 0.70 9.60 -7.57
C HIS A 9 -0.38 9.85 -8.63
N ALA A 10 -0.43 9.02 -9.68
CA ALA A 10 -1.42 9.14 -10.74
C ALA A 10 -2.85 8.92 -10.21
N ALA A 11 -3.06 7.95 -9.33
CA ALA A 11 -4.35 7.67 -8.71
C ALA A 11 -4.86 8.83 -7.82
N ILE A 12 -3.94 9.65 -7.30
CA ILE A 12 -4.23 10.71 -6.35
C ILE A 12 -4.40 12.08 -7.02
N GLY A 13 -3.53 12.37 -8.00
CA GLY A 13 -3.40 13.69 -8.60
C GLY A 13 -4.38 13.98 -9.74
N GLY A 14 -5.09 12.97 -10.24
CA GLY A 14 -6.10 13.09 -11.31
C GLY A 14 -5.55 13.56 -12.68
N ARG A 15 -4.29 14.00 -12.76
CA ARG A 15 -3.64 14.45 -13.99
C ARG A 15 -2.44 13.57 -14.28
N ARG A 16 -2.52 12.80 -15.38
CA ARG A 16 -1.37 12.23 -16.09
C ARG A 16 -0.58 13.38 -16.72
N GLY A 17 0.06 14.18 -15.89
CA GLY A 17 0.94 15.26 -16.30
C GLY A 17 2.26 15.08 -15.57
N LEU A 18 3.34 15.03 -16.36
CA LEU A 18 4.71 14.85 -15.89
C LEU A 18 5.05 15.83 -14.77
N ALA A 19 5.01 15.36 -13.52
CA ALA A 19 5.65 16.03 -12.41
C ALA A 19 6.82 15.15 -11.97
N PRO A 20 8.04 15.69 -11.83
CA PRO A 20 9.19 14.95 -11.34
C PRO A 20 9.05 14.78 -9.82
N LEU A 21 8.06 14.00 -9.39
CA LEU A 21 7.79 13.70 -7.97
C LEU A 21 7.79 12.18 -7.81
N HIS A 22 8.94 11.59 -8.15
CA HIS A 22 9.23 10.17 -8.00
C HIS A 22 9.63 9.79 -6.57
N ASP A 23 9.53 10.73 -5.63
CA ASP A 23 10.04 10.59 -4.28
C ASP A 23 8.92 10.36 -3.27
N ALA A 24 9.13 9.37 -2.41
CA ALA A 24 8.26 9.01 -1.29
C ALA A 24 7.94 10.24 -0.43
N SER A 25 8.90 11.17 -0.25
CA SER A 25 8.75 12.41 0.53
C SER A 25 7.62 13.33 0.04
N SER A 26 7.37 13.36 -1.26
CA SER A 26 6.32 14.21 -1.85
C SER A 26 4.93 13.60 -1.66
N LEU A 27 4.83 12.28 -1.82
CA LEU A 27 3.61 11.54 -1.48
C LEU A 27 3.33 11.61 0.02
N ASP A 28 4.38 11.50 0.84
CA ASP A 28 4.32 11.59 2.28
C ASP A 28 3.63 12.88 2.76
N ARG A 29 4.09 14.03 2.25
CA ARG A 29 3.48 15.34 2.50
C ARG A 29 2.03 15.41 2.04
N THR A 30 1.70 14.77 0.92
CA THR A 30 0.35 14.78 0.34
C THR A 30 -0.64 13.98 1.21
N PHE A 31 -0.19 12.87 1.80
CA PHE A 31 -0.98 12.06 2.73
C PHE A 31 -1.02 12.66 4.15
N SER A 32 0.03 13.35 4.60
CA SER A 32 0.05 14.03 5.90
C SER A 32 -0.86 15.26 5.94
N LYS A 33 -0.82 16.12 4.91
CA LYS A 33 -1.52 17.42 4.94
C LYS A 33 -3.02 17.36 4.71
N GLY A 34 -3.59 16.20 4.36
CA GLY A 34 -5.04 15.97 4.36
C GLY A 34 -5.85 17.00 3.56
N ARG A 35 -6.02 16.80 2.25
CA ARG A 35 -6.83 17.74 1.46
C ARG A 35 -8.33 17.47 1.68
N LYS A 36 -9.06 18.43 2.26
CA LYS A 36 -10.54 18.37 2.38
C LYS A 36 -11.16 18.11 0.99
N GLY A 37 -12.04 17.12 0.90
CA GLY A 37 -12.72 16.73 -0.34
C GLY A 37 -11.95 15.76 -1.26
N ARG A 38 -10.78 15.26 -0.84
CA ARG A 38 -10.04 14.25 -1.61
C ARG A 38 -10.81 12.91 -1.65
N PRO A 39 -10.89 12.21 -2.80
CA PRO A 39 -11.48 10.87 -2.86
C PRO A 39 -10.61 9.85 -2.10
N LEU A 40 -11.24 8.76 -1.66
CA LEU A 40 -10.53 7.59 -1.13
C LEU A 40 -9.74 6.93 -2.27
N ALA A 41 -8.43 6.78 -2.09
CA ALA A 41 -7.59 6.00 -3.00
C ALA A 41 -7.52 4.55 -2.52
N ILE A 42 -8.03 3.61 -3.31
CA ILE A 42 -7.92 2.18 -3.03
C ILE A 42 -6.78 1.62 -3.88
N LEU A 43 -5.76 1.09 -3.23
CA LEU A 43 -4.64 0.42 -3.89
C LEU A 43 -4.79 -1.08 -3.74
N VAL A 44 -4.91 -1.79 -4.86
CA VAL A 44 -4.87 -3.24 -4.90
C VAL A 44 -3.46 -3.68 -5.24
N LEU A 45 -2.84 -4.45 -4.35
CA LEU A 45 -1.52 -5.03 -4.52
C LEU A 45 -1.68 -6.53 -4.76
N ASP A 46 -1.55 -6.95 -6.01
CA ASP A 46 -1.42 -8.36 -6.33
C ASP A 46 0.01 -8.84 -6.08
N GLU A 47 0.18 -10.13 -5.75
CA GLU A 47 1.48 -10.74 -5.37
C GLU A 47 2.27 -9.91 -4.34
N MET A 48 1.60 -9.45 -3.27
CA MET A 48 2.19 -8.57 -2.27
C MET A 48 3.41 -9.20 -1.55
N ASP A 49 3.48 -10.52 -1.46
CA ASP A 49 4.63 -11.30 -0.98
C ASP A 49 5.92 -11.04 -1.78
N THR A 50 5.81 -10.77 -3.08
CA THR A 50 6.94 -10.35 -3.92
C THR A 50 7.55 -9.02 -3.46
N LEU A 51 6.74 -8.08 -2.94
CA LEU A 51 7.24 -6.80 -2.41
C LEU A 51 7.94 -6.96 -1.07
N VAL A 52 7.55 -7.94 -0.25
CA VAL A 52 8.20 -8.23 1.04
C VAL A 52 9.62 -8.75 0.86
N SER A 53 9.87 -9.58 -0.16
CA SER A 53 11.20 -10.14 -0.39
C SER A 53 12.18 -9.12 -0.97
N ARG A 54 11.75 -8.28 -1.92
CA ARG A 54 12.67 -7.43 -2.71
C ARG A 54 12.62 -5.94 -2.37
N LYS A 55 11.53 -5.42 -1.81
CA LYS A 55 11.26 -3.97 -1.71
C LYS A 55 10.53 -3.60 -0.40
N GLN A 56 11.01 -4.09 0.74
CA GLN A 56 10.40 -3.85 2.06
C GLN A 56 10.16 -2.37 2.38
N LYS A 57 11.06 -1.47 1.95
CA LYS A 57 10.88 -0.02 2.11
C LYS A 57 9.60 0.49 1.43
N VAL A 58 9.27 0.00 0.22
CA VAL A 58 8.07 0.42 -0.50
C VAL A 58 6.83 0.00 0.27
N LEU A 59 6.81 -1.24 0.75
CA LEU A 59 5.70 -1.75 1.54
C LEU A 59 5.53 -0.99 2.86
N TYR A 60 6.64 -0.66 3.51
CA TYR A 60 6.65 0.17 4.70
C TYR A 60 6.03 1.55 4.44
N ASP A 61 6.50 2.27 3.43
CA ASP A 61 5.99 3.61 3.08
C ASP A 61 4.48 3.56 2.78
N LEU A 62 4.01 2.54 2.04
CA LEU A 62 2.59 2.37 1.71
C LEU A 62 1.72 2.17 2.96
N PHE A 63 2.12 1.29 3.87
CA PHE A 63 1.38 1.07 5.12
C PHE A 63 1.55 2.22 6.12
N GLU A 64 2.62 2.99 6.05
CA GLU A 64 2.74 4.23 6.82
C GLU A 64 1.72 5.26 6.34
N TRP A 65 1.53 5.39 5.04
CA TRP A 65 0.55 6.33 4.48
C TRP A 65 -0.88 5.98 4.85
N THR A 66 -1.25 4.70 4.97
CA THR A 66 -2.61 4.33 5.45
C THR A 66 -2.85 4.65 6.92
N THR A 67 -1.80 4.85 7.73
CA THR A 67 -1.95 5.13 9.17
C THR A 67 -2.05 6.60 9.53
N LYS A 68 -1.87 7.52 8.58
CA LYS A 68 -1.97 8.96 8.87
C LYS A 68 -3.42 9.37 9.00
N GLU A 69 -3.74 10.17 10.02
CA GLU A 69 -5.13 10.55 10.37
C GLU A 69 -5.93 11.14 9.20
N ASN A 70 -5.29 11.94 8.36
CA ASN A 70 -5.95 12.56 7.21
C ASN A 70 -5.70 11.81 5.89
N SER A 71 -5.19 10.58 5.97
CA SER A 71 -4.98 9.76 4.80
C SER A 71 -6.29 9.15 4.35
N ARG A 72 -6.73 9.53 3.15
CA ARG A 72 -7.82 8.86 2.46
C ARG A 72 -7.23 7.79 1.53
N MET A 73 -6.62 6.78 2.12
CA MET A 73 -6.03 5.64 1.40
C MET A 73 -6.38 4.32 2.08
N ALA A 74 -6.73 3.32 1.29
CA ALA A 74 -6.88 1.93 1.72
C ALA A 74 -6.04 1.02 0.83
N ILE A 75 -5.52 -0.06 1.40
CA ILE A 75 -4.74 -1.07 0.67
C ILE A 75 -5.45 -2.41 0.79
N ILE A 76 -5.63 -3.10 -0.34
CA ILE A 76 -6.05 -4.50 -0.41
C ILE A 76 -4.84 -5.27 -0.95
N GLY A 77 -4.24 -6.10 -0.11
CA GLY A 77 -3.10 -6.93 -0.49
C GLY A 77 -3.53 -8.37 -0.71
N ILE A 78 -3.19 -8.91 -1.88
CA ILE A 78 -3.36 -10.32 -2.24
C ILE A 78 -1.97 -10.95 -2.24
N ALA A 79 -1.81 -12.07 -1.56
CA ALA A 79 -0.55 -12.81 -1.48
C ALA A 79 -0.85 -14.30 -1.51
N ASN A 80 0.10 -15.09 -2.03
CA ASN A 80 -0.04 -16.53 -2.09
C ASN A 80 0.36 -17.20 -0.78
N THR A 81 1.22 -16.54 0.02
CA THR A 81 1.70 -17.10 1.27
C THR A 81 1.03 -16.48 2.50
N MET A 82 0.94 -17.31 3.55
CA MET A 82 0.30 -16.97 4.81
C MET A 82 1.25 -16.40 5.87
N ASP A 83 2.54 -16.57 5.66
CA ASP A 83 3.65 -16.21 6.54
C ASP A 83 4.15 -14.77 6.31
N LEU A 84 3.41 -14.00 5.51
CA LEU A 84 3.73 -12.61 5.21
C LEU A 84 3.96 -11.75 6.46
N PRO A 85 3.13 -11.83 7.54
CA PRO A 85 3.36 -11.05 8.76
C PRO A 85 4.69 -11.38 9.45
N GLU A 86 5.13 -12.63 9.38
CA GLU A 86 6.38 -13.09 10.00
C GLU A 86 7.62 -12.60 9.22
N ARG A 87 7.45 -12.32 7.93
CA ARG A 87 8.52 -11.87 7.02
C ARG A 87 8.67 -10.35 6.93
N VAL A 88 7.67 -9.59 7.38
CA VAL A 88 7.70 -8.11 7.37
C VAL A 88 8.19 -7.55 8.71
N LEU A 89 8.55 -6.28 8.70
CA LEU A 89 8.92 -5.57 9.93
C LEU A 89 7.79 -5.67 10.99
N PRO A 90 8.09 -5.85 12.28
CA PRO A 90 7.08 -6.06 13.33
C PRO A 90 5.98 -5.00 13.38
N ARG A 91 6.34 -3.74 13.09
CA ARG A 91 5.40 -2.61 13.00
C ARG A 91 4.41 -2.74 11.84
N ILE A 92 4.82 -3.34 10.73
CA ILE A 92 3.95 -3.65 9.59
C ILE A 92 3.11 -4.89 9.90
N ALA A 93 3.73 -5.93 10.48
CA ALA A 93 3.07 -7.17 10.87
C ALA A 93 1.88 -6.92 11.79
N SER A 94 2.07 -6.09 12.83
CA SER A 94 1.02 -5.69 13.77
C SER A 94 -0.19 -5.03 13.09
N ARG A 95 0.04 -4.28 12.00
CA ARG A 95 -1.02 -3.61 11.23
C ARG A 95 -1.73 -4.56 10.27
N LEU A 96 -0.99 -5.49 9.68
CA LEU A 96 -1.53 -6.51 8.77
C LEU A 96 -2.33 -7.60 9.50
N GLY A 97 -1.93 -7.94 10.73
CA GLY A 97 -2.48 -9.09 11.46
C GLY A 97 -3.95 -8.98 11.84
N LEU A 98 -4.53 -7.77 11.88
CA LEU A 98 -5.90 -7.56 12.37
C LEU A 98 -7.00 -7.74 11.31
N ASN A 99 -6.69 -7.55 10.03
CA ASN A 99 -7.70 -7.50 8.95
C ASN A 99 -7.36 -8.49 7.82
N ARG A 100 -7.34 -9.79 8.14
CA ARG A 100 -6.95 -10.85 7.21
C ARG A 100 -8.12 -11.77 6.86
N ILE A 101 -8.22 -12.12 5.59
CA ILE A 101 -9.15 -13.14 5.08
C ILE A 101 -8.30 -14.23 4.42
N ILE A 102 -8.57 -15.50 4.74
CA ILE A 102 -7.91 -16.66 4.14
C ILE A 102 -8.90 -17.32 3.19
N PHE A 103 -8.52 -17.45 1.92
CA PHE A 103 -9.27 -18.22 0.93
C PHE A 103 -8.77 -19.67 0.97
N ALA A 104 -9.60 -20.58 1.47
CA ALA A 104 -9.30 -22.00 1.48
C ALA A 104 -9.39 -22.57 0.04
N PRO A 105 -8.63 -23.64 -0.27
CA PRO A 105 -8.80 -24.37 -1.53
C PRO A 105 -10.25 -24.84 -1.70
N TYR A 106 -10.71 -24.89 -2.94
CA TYR A 106 -12.01 -25.48 -3.24
C TYR A 106 -12.02 -26.96 -2.85
N THR A 107 -13.07 -27.37 -2.13
CA THR A 107 -13.34 -28.78 -1.89
C THR A 107 -13.88 -29.41 -3.16
N SER A 108 -13.30 -30.53 -3.61
CA SER A 108 -13.93 -31.39 -4.60
C SER A 108 -15.29 -31.83 -4.07
N ALA A 109 -16.35 -31.64 -4.85
CA ALA A 109 -17.69 -32.14 -4.54
C ALA A 109 -17.75 -33.67 -4.65
#